data_AF-T0ZG11-F1
#
_entry.id   AF-T0ZG11-F1
#
_cell.length_a   1.000
_cell.length_b   1.000
_cell.length_c   1.000
_cell.angle_alpha   90.00
_cell.angle_beta   90.00
_cell.angle_gamma   90.00
#
_symmetry.space_group_name_H-M   'P 1'
#
loop_
_entity.id
_entity.type
_entity.pdbx_description
1 polymer ?
#
loop_
_entity_poly.entity_id
_entity_poly.type
_entity_poly.pdbx_seq_one_letter_code
_entity_poly.pdbx_strand_id
1 'polypeptide(L)'
;MVLMPENPKAAGVSRKIDGEDREEARQILSGLKIPDSMGVILRTAAMGRTSEEVQWDLDYLVQLWGAIKKAAEVRKAPFLVYQEDNIVLRALRDHLKTDISEILIDD
;
A
#
# COMPACT_ATOMS: atom_id res chain seq x y z
N MET A 1 4.17 0.87 1.60
CA MET A 1 4.91 0.22 0.48
C MET A 1 4.62 0.96 -0.83
N VAL A 2 5.01 0.45 -2.02
CA VAL A 2 4.50 0.90 -3.33
C VAL A 2 4.11 -0.31 -4.17
N LEU A 3 2.89 -0.31 -4.72
CA LEU A 3 2.42 -1.32 -5.68
C LEU A 3 2.55 -0.78 -7.11
N MET A 4 3.07 -1.60 -8.01
CA MET A 4 3.20 -1.35 -9.44
C MET A 4 2.29 -2.33 -10.19
N PRO A 5 1.01 -2.00 -10.43
CA PRO A 5 -0.02 -2.97 -10.77
C PRO A 5 0.10 -3.63 -12.16
N GLU A 6 0.91 -3.06 -13.06
CA GLU A 6 1.08 -3.54 -14.43
C GLU A 6 2.56 -3.78 -14.79
N ASN A 7 3.43 -3.84 -13.79
CA ASN A 7 4.86 -4.03 -14.00
C ASN A 7 5.45 -5.02 -12.97
N PRO A 8 5.44 -6.33 -13.26
CA PRO A 8 5.97 -7.35 -12.35
C PRO A 8 7.48 -7.26 -12.16
N LYS A 9 8.20 -6.63 -13.10
CA LYS A 9 9.65 -6.44 -13.00
C LYS A 9 10.03 -5.33 -12.02
N ALA A 10 9.09 -4.53 -11.55
CA ALA A 10 9.35 -3.42 -10.64
C ALA A 10 9.44 -3.85 -9.15
N ALA A 11 9.71 -5.12 -8.87
CA ALA A 11 9.89 -5.60 -7.50
C ALA A 11 11.26 -5.19 -6.92
N GLY A 12 11.29 -4.75 -5.66
CA GLY A 12 12.57 -4.46 -5.00
C GLY A 12 12.48 -3.80 -3.64
N VAL A 13 13.65 -3.55 -3.05
CA VAL A 13 13.81 -2.87 -1.76
C VAL A 13 14.39 -1.48 -2.01
N SER A 14 13.89 -0.47 -1.29
CA SER A 14 14.38 0.92 -1.35
C SER A 14 15.91 0.99 -1.24
N ARG A 15 16.52 1.92 -1.99
CA ARG A 15 17.97 2.18 -1.92
C ARG A 15 18.42 2.79 -0.58
N LYS A 16 17.49 3.31 0.22
CA LYS A 16 17.72 3.86 1.56
C LYS A 16 17.74 2.79 2.67
N ILE A 17 17.62 1.51 2.30
CA ILE A 17 17.70 0.38 3.21
C ILE A 17 18.98 -0.38 2.84
N ASP A 18 19.88 -0.49 3.80
CA ASP A 18 21.26 -0.96 3.66
C ASP A 18 21.68 -1.78 4.89
N GLY A 19 22.81 -2.48 4.81
CA GLY A 19 23.26 -3.37 5.89
C GLY A 19 22.32 -4.56 6.14
N GLU A 20 22.17 -4.94 7.41
CA GLU A 20 21.34 -6.07 7.87
C GLU A 20 19.85 -5.85 7.58
N ASP A 21 19.35 -4.62 7.73
CA ASP A 21 17.98 -4.22 7.41
C ASP A 21 17.59 -4.56 5.96
N ARG A 22 18.56 -4.52 5.03
CA ARG A 22 18.30 -4.85 3.63
C ARG A 22 18.00 -6.32 3.43
N GLU A 23 18.61 -7.18 4.22
CA GLU A 23 18.38 -8.62 4.13
C GLU A 23 17.03 -8.99 4.75
N GLU A 24 16.70 -8.42 5.90
CA GLU A 24 15.36 -8.54 6.50
C GLU A 24 14.27 -8.06 5.53
N ALA A 25 14.47 -6.89 4.92
CA ALA A 25 13.56 -6.35 3.90
C ALA A 25 13.37 -7.29 2.70
N ARG A 26 14.43 -7.99 2.26
CA ARG A 26 14.32 -8.99 1.18
C ARG A 26 13.54 -10.22 1.62
N GLN A 27 13.73 -10.68 2.86
CA GLN A 27 13.01 -11.82 3.42
C GLN A 27 11.51 -11.51 3.57
N ILE A 28 11.17 -10.32 4.03
CA ILE A 28 9.78 -9.86 4.07
C ILE A 28 9.21 -9.85 2.65
N LEU A 29 9.92 -9.24 1.68
CA LEU A 29 9.47 -9.14 0.29
C LEU A 29 9.26 -10.51 -0.36
N SER A 30 10.12 -11.50 -0.08
CA SER A 30 9.99 -12.86 -0.62
C SER A 30 8.85 -13.65 0.02
N GLY A 31 8.43 -13.29 1.24
CA GLY A 31 7.27 -13.86 1.93
C GLY A 31 5.92 -13.30 1.46
N LEU A 32 5.90 -12.20 0.71
CA LEU A 32 4.66 -11.58 0.26
C LEU A 32 4.00 -12.37 -0.87
N LYS A 33 2.67 -12.49 -0.80
CA LYS A 33 1.82 -13.05 -1.85
C LYS A 33 1.47 -11.95 -2.85
N ILE A 34 2.35 -11.74 -3.83
CA ILE A 34 2.18 -10.72 -4.87
C ILE A 34 1.53 -11.36 -6.10
N PRO A 35 0.46 -10.79 -6.67
CA PRO A 35 -0.10 -11.26 -7.94
C PRO A 35 0.89 -11.15 -9.10
N ASP A 36 0.94 -12.15 -9.99
CA ASP A 36 1.94 -12.28 -11.06
C ASP A 36 2.07 -11.08 -12.00
N SER A 37 1.02 -10.27 -12.15
CA SER A 37 1.04 -9.08 -13.01
C SER A 37 1.61 -7.83 -12.34
N MET A 38 1.95 -7.91 -11.04
CA MET A 38 2.24 -6.76 -10.20
C MET A 38 3.65 -6.81 -9.63
N GLY A 39 4.28 -5.64 -9.53
CA GLY A 39 5.55 -5.46 -8.83
C GLY A 39 5.34 -4.71 -7.52
N VAL A 40 6.23 -4.92 -6.55
CA VAL A 40 6.15 -4.27 -5.24
C VAL A 40 7.50 -3.69 -4.84
N ILE A 41 7.52 -2.43 -4.43
CA ILE A 41 8.71 -1.76 -3.88
C ILE A 41 8.52 -1.57 -2.38
N LEU A 42 9.34 -2.28 -1.60
CA LEU A 42 9.38 -2.10 -0.15
C LEU A 42 10.08 -0.79 0.21
N ARG A 43 9.41 0.06 1.00
CA ARG A 43 9.91 1.37 1.43
C ARG A 43 10.51 1.29 2.84
N THR A 44 11.31 2.28 3.22
CA THR A 44 11.91 2.39 4.57
C THR A 44 10.90 2.29 5.71
N ALA A 45 9.66 2.76 5.50
CA ALA A 45 8.59 2.69 6.50
C ALA A 45 8.06 1.26 6.76
N ALA A 46 8.48 0.26 5.99
CA ALA A 46 8.15 -1.13 6.23
C ALA A 46 9.15 -1.82 7.18
N MET A 47 10.29 -1.19 7.49
CA MET A 47 11.25 -1.71 8.45
C MET A 47 10.61 -1.77 9.85
N GLY A 48 10.84 -2.87 10.57
CA GLY A 48 10.26 -3.09 11.90
C GLY A 48 8.76 -3.44 11.90
N ARG A 49 8.14 -3.60 10.73
CA ARG A 49 6.77 -4.13 10.62
C ARG A 49 6.80 -5.64 10.44
N THR A 50 5.79 -6.31 10.97
CA THR A 50 5.65 -7.76 10.78
C THR A 50 5.31 -8.11 9.33
N SER A 51 5.64 -9.33 8.89
CA SER A 51 5.27 -9.79 7.53
C SER A 51 3.75 -9.75 7.28
N GLU A 52 2.96 -9.97 8.33
CA GLU A 52 1.50 -9.89 8.29
C GLU A 52 1.00 -8.47 8.04
N GLU A 53 1.55 -7.47 8.75
CA GLU A 53 1.23 -6.06 8.50
C GLU A 53 1.61 -5.59 7.10
N VAL A 54 2.74 -6.07 6.58
CA VAL A 54 3.18 -5.73 5.22
C VAL A 54 2.29 -6.42 4.18
N GLN A 55 1.87 -7.67 4.42
CA GLN A 55 0.89 -8.35 3.57
C GLN A 55 -0.47 -7.62 3.58
N TRP A 56 -0.94 -7.14 4.73
CA TRP A 56 -2.16 -6.33 4.80
C TRP A 56 -2.04 -5.01 4.02
N ASP A 57 -0.90 -4.33 4.09
CA ASP A 57 -0.64 -3.14 3.26
C ASP A 57 -0.68 -3.49 1.76
N LEU A 58 -0.15 -4.66 1.36
CA LEU A 58 -0.21 -5.15 -0.02
C LEU A 58 -1.66 -5.42 -0.46
N ASP A 59 -2.41 -6.16 0.36
CA ASP A 59 -3.79 -6.55 0.05
C ASP A 59 -4.68 -5.32 -0.13
N TYR A 60 -4.49 -4.30 0.73
CA TYR A 60 -5.17 -3.01 0.58
C TYR A 60 -4.86 -2.34 -0.77
N LEU A 61 -3.58 -2.25 -1.15
CA LEU A 61 -3.18 -1.64 -2.43
C LEU A 61 -3.75 -2.40 -3.64
N VAL A 62 -3.81 -3.74 -3.56
CA VAL A 62 -4.40 -4.59 -4.60
C VAL A 62 -5.91 -4.35 -4.71
N GLN A 63 -6.61 -4.25 -3.58
CA GLN A 63 -8.04 -3.93 -3.55
C GLN A 63 -8.32 -2.53 -4.12
N LEU A 64 -7.54 -1.53 -3.72
CA LEU A 64 -7.64 -0.17 -4.24
C LEU A 64 -7.46 -0.13 -5.76
N TRP A 65 -6.45 -0.83 -6.27
CA TRP A 65 -6.27 -0.96 -7.72
C TRP A 65 -7.46 -1.61 -8.42
N GLY A 66 -8.04 -2.66 -7.81
CA GLY A 66 -9.27 -3.29 -8.30
C GLY A 66 -10.43 -2.29 -8.41
N ALA A 67 -10.62 -1.44 -7.40
CA ALA A 67 -11.63 -0.40 -7.41
C ALA A 67 -11.37 0.66 -8.51
N ILE A 68 -10.12 1.07 -8.68
CA ILE A 68 -9.70 2.02 -9.73
C ILE A 68 -10.02 1.49 -11.13
N LYS A 69 -9.63 0.23 -11.43
CA LYS A 69 -9.93 -0.39 -12.73
C LYS A 69 -11.43 -0.48 -12.98
N LYS A 70 -12.20 -0.92 -11.98
CA LYS A 70 -13.65 -1.03 -12.11
C LYS A 70 -14.30 0.34 -12.36
N ALA A 71 -13.86 1.38 -11.66
CA ALA A 71 -14.38 2.74 -11.89
C ALA A 71 -14.06 3.24 -13.31
N ALA A 72 -12.83 2.97 -13.80
CA ALA A 72 -12.40 3.30 -15.15
C ALA A 72 -13.24 2.62 -16.24
N GLU A 73 -13.68 1.38 -16.03
CA GLU A 73 -14.51 0.64 -16.99
C GLU A 73 -15.97 1.14 -17.04
N VAL A 74 -16.51 1.58 -15.91
CA VAL A 74 -17.95 1.91 -15.77
C VAL A 74 -18.29 3.28 -16.36
N ARG A 75 -17.37 4.26 -16.31
CA ARG A 75 -17.65 5.65 -16.70
C ARG A 75 -16.84 6.07 -17.92
N LYS A 76 -17.48 6.76 -18.87
CA LYS A 76 -16.79 7.31 -20.05
C LYS A 76 -15.94 8.53 -19.66
N ALA A 77 -14.77 8.63 -20.27
CA ALA A 77 -13.83 9.74 -20.10
C ALA A 77 -14.39 11.09 -20.61
N PRO A 78 -13.91 12.24 -20.08
CA PRO A 78 -12.95 12.39 -18.99
C PRO A 78 -13.63 12.48 -17.61
N PHE A 79 -13.03 11.89 -16.59
CA PHE A 79 -13.45 12.05 -15.20
C PHE A 79 -12.31 11.70 -14.22
N LEU A 80 -12.45 12.15 -12.98
CA LEU A 80 -11.55 11.80 -11.87
C LEU A 80 -11.81 10.34 -11.44
N VAL A 81 -10.81 9.48 -11.56
CA VAL A 81 -10.92 8.04 -11.22
C VAL A 81 -10.48 7.77 -9.78
N TYR A 82 -9.42 8.44 -9.34
CA TYR A 82 -8.88 8.34 -8.00
C TYR A 82 -8.26 9.68 -7.61
N GLN A 83 -8.54 10.12 -6.39
CA GLN A 83 -7.91 11.27 -5.77
C GLN A 83 -7.13 10.72 -4.58
N GLU A 84 -5.83 10.98 -4.52
CA GLU A 84 -5.03 10.60 -3.37
C GLU A 84 -5.60 11.29 -2.12
N ASP A 85 -5.73 10.54 -1.03
CA ASP A 85 -6.44 11.01 0.14
C ASP A 85 -5.85 12.30 0.69
N ASN A 86 -6.77 13.24 0.94
CA ASN A 86 -6.50 14.41 1.75
C ASN A 86 -6.13 13.96 3.17
N ILE A 87 -5.45 14.82 3.90
CA ILE A 87 -4.80 14.62 5.21
C ILE A 87 -5.54 13.75 6.27
N VAL A 88 -6.85 13.54 6.11
CA VAL A 88 -7.76 12.71 6.90
C VAL A 88 -7.32 11.26 7.02
N LEU A 89 -6.94 10.56 5.94
CA LEU A 89 -6.49 9.16 6.08
C LEU A 89 -5.16 9.06 6.84
N ARG A 90 -4.30 10.07 6.74
CA ARG A 90 -3.08 10.15 7.54
C ARG A 90 -3.41 10.36 9.01
N ALA A 91 -4.36 11.24 9.32
CA ALA A 91 -4.85 11.46 10.67
C ALA A 91 -5.47 10.19 11.27
N LEU A 92 -6.28 9.46 10.50
CA LEU A 92 -6.83 8.18 10.94
C LEU A 92 -5.72 7.14 11.17
N ARG A 93 -4.77 6.96 10.24
CA ARG A 93 -3.67 6.00 10.45
C ARG A 93 -2.81 6.33 11.67
N ASP A 94 -2.53 7.61 11.92
CA ASP A 94 -1.60 8.04 12.96
C ASP A 94 -2.27 8.16 14.35
N HIS A 95 -3.61 8.33 14.39
CA HIS A 95 -4.35 8.57 15.63
C HIS A 95 -5.44 7.54 15.93
N LEU A 96 -5.87 6.71 14.98
CA LEU A 96 -6.88 5.68 15.22
C LEU A 96 -6.28 4.53 16.03
N LYS A 97 -6.61 4.53 17.32
CA LYS A 97 -6.22 3.50 18.29
C LYS A 97 -7.45 2.71 18.71
N THR A 98 -7.23 1.52 19.24
CA THR A 98 -8.30 0.61 19.69
C THR A 98 -9.15 1.15 20.84
N ASP A 99 -8.73 2.23 21.50
CA ASP A 99 -9.48 2.95 22.55
C ASP A 99 -10.39 4.07 21.99
N ILE A 100 -10.34 4.34 20.68
CA ILE A 100 -11.22 5.32 20.04
C ILE A 100 -12.57 4.67 19.76
N SER A 101 -13.60 5.17 20.44
CA SER A 101 -14.97 4.64 20.34
C SER A 101 -15.73 5.18 19.14
N GLU A 102 -15.49 6.45 18.78
CA GLU A 102 -16.28 7.16 17.78
C GLU A 102 -15.40 8.19 17.04
N ILE A 103 -15.69 8.41 15.76
CA ILE A 103 -15.11 9.49 14.95
C ILE A 103 -16.26 10.40 14.54
N LEU A 104 -16.27 11.64 15.03
CA LEU A 104 -17.26 12.66 14.67
C LEU A 104 -16.72 13.47 13.48
N ILE A 105 -17.53 13.59 12.43
CA ILE A 105 -17.24 14.38 11.24
C ILE A 105 -18.41 15.35 11.05
N ASP A 106 -18.12 16.65 10.98
CA ASP A 106 -19.12 17.72 10.92
C ASP A 106 -19.20 18.48 9.57
N ASP A 107 -18.72 17.87 8.49
CA ASP A 107 -19.02 18.24 7.08
C ASP A 107 -18.87 17.05 6.11
#